data_AF-A0A7Z9C932-F1
#
_entry.id   AF-A0A7Z9C932-F1
#
_cell.length_a   1.000
_cell.length_b   1.000
_cell.length_c   1.000
_cell.angle_alpha   90.00
_cell.angle_beta   90.00
_cell.angle_gamma   90.00
#
_symmetry.space_group_name_H-M   'P 1'
#
loop_
_entity.id
_entity.type
_entity.pdbx_description
1 polymer ?
#
loop_
_entity_poly.entity_id
_entity_poly.type
_entity_poly.pdbx_seq_one_letter_code
_entity_poly.pdbx_strand_id
1 'polypeptide(L)'
;MGAMTAQVTGSTLTETQRRHNAQTFAETWRGRGYEKGDTQQFWGNLLRSVMGMPEVQTVTGVRYEEGTSRRGYIDAIIPDAKTLIEQKSIGVNLDHAEMRQGQMVTPFEQAMNYANSLPNSQRPDYIIVCNFAEFRIHNLDEVKPEENYLSFRLEELPEQYHLLDFLINPANTRRHREEKVSMDAGALIGELYRGLREQYIDPDSERSQHSLNVLCVRLVFCLFAEDAGVFSKDSFHYFLANTRPDQVRTRLLELFQVLDTPEDERDPYLSDDLKAFPYVNGGLFNSRTSGPIEIPLFTEELYDLLVNRVSRDTNWAEISPTIFGGVFESTLNPETRASGGMHYTSPEAYWVLFRFLYGGQLADPGLFVSCDDLVWGGVVE
;
A
#
# COMPACT_ATOMS: atom_id res chain seq x y z
N MET A 1 -41.45 2.75 -29.68
CA MET A 1 -40.08 2.33 -30.01
C MET A 1 -39.35 2.16 -28.70
N GLY A 2 -39.06 0.90 -28.36
CA GLY A 2 -38.36 0.56 -27.12
C GLY A 2 -36.86 0.73 -27.27
N ALA A 3 -36.23 1.11 -26.16
CA ALA A 3 -34.84 0.81 -25.89
C ALA A 3 -34.80 0.29 -24.45
N MET A 4 -34.99 -1.02 -24.30
CA MET A 4 -34.57 -1.73 -23.10
C MET A 4 -33.03 -1.70 -23.12
N THR A 5 -32.44 -0.92 -22.23
CA THR A 5 -31.05 -1.09 -21.85
C THR A 5 -30.92 -2.44 -21.15
N ALA A 6 -30.39 -3.42 -21.86
CA ALA A 6 -30.00 -4.69 -21.28
C ALA A 6 -28.90 -4.44 -20.26
N GLN A 7 -29.23 -4.52 -18.97
CA GLN A 7 -28.24 -4.77 -17.95
C GLN A 7 -27.63 -6.14 -18.25
N VAL A 8 -26.32 -6.19 -18.48
CA VAL A 8 -25.58 -7.45 -18.51
C VAL A 8 -25.51 -7.94 -17.07
N THR A 9 -26.55 -8.66 -16.65
CA THR A 9 -26.60 -9.38 -15.38
C THR A 9 -25.76 -10.65 -15.51
N GLY A 10 -24.45 -10.54 -15.29
CA GLY A 10 -23.65 -11.72 -14.93
C GLY A 10 -24.17 -12.23 -13.59
N SER A 11 -24.87 -13.37 -13.58
CA SER A 11 -25.47 -13.90 -12.35
C SER A 11 -24.37 -14.28 -11.36
N THR A 12 -24.24 -13.53 -10.28
CA THR A 12 -23.37 -13.89 -9.15
C THR A 12 -23.85 -15.22 -8.55
N LEU A 13 -22.96 -16.19 -8.40
CA LEU A 13 -23.30 -17.48 -7.79
C LEU A 13 -23.77 -17.26 -6.34
N THR A 14 -24.89 -17.88 -5.94
CA THR A 14 -25.34 -17.87 -4.55
C THR A 14 -24.42 -18.73 -3.68
N GLU A 15 -24.40 -18.50 -2.37
CA GLU A 15 -23.60 -19.30 -1.42
C GLU A 15 -23.91 -20.80 -1.55
N THR A 16 -25.19 -21.16 -1.63
CA THR A 16 -25.65 -22.54 -1.85
C THR A 16 -25.10 -23.13 -3.15
N GLN A 17 -25.09 -22.35 -4.24
CA GLN A 17 -24.58 -22.81 -5.53
C GLN A 17 -23.05 -23.00 -5.48
N ARG A 18 -22.33 -22.07 -4.86
CA ARG A 18 -20.86 -22.17 -4.68
C ARG A 18 -20.48 -23.39 -3.87
N ARG A 19 -21.17 -23.64 -2.75
CA ARG A 19 -20.98 -24.83 -1.92
C ARG A 19 -21.23 -26.13 -2.69
N HIS A 20 -22.32 -26.20 -3.44
CA HIS A 20 -22.63 -27.38 -4.27
C HIS A 20 -21.59 -27.59 -5.38
N ASN A 21 -21.16 -26.52 -6.03
CA ASN A 21 -20.13 -26.58 -7.07
C ASN A 21 -18.78 -27.00 -6.48
N ALA A 22 -18.44 -26.52 -5.27
CA ALA A 22 -17.25 -26.94 -4.54
C ALA A 22 -17.27 -28.44 -4.20
N GLN A 23 -18.43 -28.99 -3.79
CA GLN A 23 -18.60 -30.43 -3.57
C GLN A 23 -18.33 -31.23 -4.86
N THR A 24 -18.97 -30.82 -5.95
CA THR A 24 -18.80 -31.45 -7.27
C THR A 24 -17.35 -31.35 -7.75
N PHE A 25 -16.70 -30.22 -7.53
CA PHE A 25 -15.29 -29.99 -7.86
C PHE A 25 -14.38 -30.92 -7.05
N ALA A 26 -14.57 -31.00 -5.73
CA ALA A 26 -13.78 -31.85 -4.86
C ALA A 26 -13.92 -33.34 -5.25
N GLU A 27 -15.13 -33.79 -5.56
CA GLU A 27 -15.38 -35.15 -6.05
C GLU A 27 -14.68 -35.43 -7.39
N THR A 28 -14.72 -34.47 -8.31
CA THR A 28 -14.13 -34.60 -9.66
C THR A 28 -12.61 -34.74 -9.59
N TRP A 29 -11.96 -34.01 -8.69
CA TRP A 29 -10.50 -33.96 -8.55
C TRP A 29 -9.94 -34.89 -7.48
N ARG A 30 -10.80 -35.60 -6.75
CA ARG A 30 -10.40 -36.52 -5.68
C ARG A 30 -9.42 -37.57 -6.19
N GLY A 31 -8.22 -37.58 -5.61
CA GLY A 31 -7.20 -38.60 -5.88
C GLY A 31 -6.55 -38.51 -7.27
N ARG A 32 -6.68 -37.39 -7.99
CA ARG A 32 -6.02 -37.14 -9.28
C ARG A 32 -5.40 -35.75 -9.36
N GLY A 33 -4.43 -35.60 -10.27
CA GLY A 33 -3.82 -34.31 -10.55
C GLY A 33 -2.38 -34.45 -11.05
N TYR A 34 -2.17 -34.15 -12.33
CA TYR A 34 -0.86 -34.13 -12.95
C TYR A 34 -0.45 -32.69 -13.29
N GLU A 35 0.62 -32.18 -12.66
CA GLU A 35 1.09 -30.78 -12.74
C GLU A 35 1.13 -30.23 -14.17
N LYS A 36 1.67 -30.97 -15.14
CA LYS A 36 1.82 -30.44 -16.51
C LYS A 36 0.55 -30.52 -17.36
N GLY A 37 -0.41 -31.37 -16.99
CA GLY A 37 -1.58 -31.67 -17.83
C GLY A 37 -2.88 -31.11 -17.28
N ASP A 38 -3.01 -31.05 -15.95
CA ASP A 38 -4.29 -30.79 -15.29
C ASP A 38 -4.39 -29.38 -14.68
N THR A 39 -3.27 -28.67 -14.47
CA THR A 39 -3.22 -27.41 -13.71
C THR A 39 -4.15 -26.34 -14.28
N GLN A 40 -4.08 -26.09 -15.59
CA GLN A 40 -4.92 -25.08 -16.23
C GLN A 40 -6.40 -25.44 -16.12
N GLN A 41 -6.76 -26.72 -16.27
CA GLN A 41 -8.14 -27.17 -16.14
C GLN A 41 -8.62 -27.09 -14.69
N PHE A 42 -7.77 -27.43 -13.72
CA PHE A 42 -8.07 -27.38 -12.30
C PHE A 42 -8.40 -25.96 -11.85
N TRP A 43 -7.48 -25.03 -12.03
CA TRP A 43 -7.65 -23.63 -11.63
C TRP A 43 -8.74 -22.94 -12.46
N GLY A 44 -8.80 -23.19 -13.76
CA GLY A 44 -9.84 -22.64 -14.63
C GLY A 44 -11.25 -23.09 -14.22
N ASN A 45 -11.42 -24.33 -13.75
CA ASN A 45 -12.71 -24.82 -13.27
C ASN A 45 -13.01 -24.33 -11.85
N LEU A 46 -12.00 -24.26 -10.97
CA LEU A 46 -12.18 -23.74 -9.62
C LEU A 46 -12.66 -22.28 -9.67
N LEU A 47 -11.95 -21.43 -10.41
CA LEU A 47 -12.25 -20.00 -10.50
C LEU A 47 -13.63 -19.76 -11.14
N ARG A 48 -13.98 -20.49 -12.20
CA ARG A 48 -15.28 -20.30 -12.87
C ARG A 48 -16.44 -20.92 -12.11
N SER A 49 -16.34 -22.19 -11.76
CA SER A 49 -17.47 -22.96 -11.25
C SER A 49 -17.65 -22.79 -9.75
N VAL A 50 -16.58 -22.71 -8.97
CA VAL A 50 -16.67 -22.58 -7.51
C VAL A 50 -16.66 -21.12 -7.09
N MET A 51 -15.73 -20.34 -7.64
CA MET A 51 -15.58 -18.94 -7.25
C MET A 51 -16.53 -18.02 -8.02
N GLY A 52 -16.97 -18.39 -9.22
CA GLY A 52 -17.88 -17.56 -10.00
C GLY A 52 -17.17 -16.43 -10.76
N MET A 53 -15.87 -16.57 -11.00
CA MET A 53 -15.13 -15.67 -11.89
C MET A 53 -15.73 -15.76 -13.30
N PRO A 54 -16.10 -14.64 -13.93
CA PRO A 54 -16.58 -14.63 -15.31
C PRO A 54 -15.57 -15.29 -16.26
N GLU A 55 -16.07 -15.99 -17.28
CA GLU A 55 -15.22 -16.72 -18.22
C GLU A 55 -14.20 -15.80 -18.91
N VAL A 56 -14.63 -14.61 -19.33
CA VAL A 56 -13.73 -13.61 -19.93
C VAL A 56 -12.59 -13.27 -18.98
N GLN A 57 -12.89 -13.01 -17.70
CA GLN A 57 -11.87 -12.68 -16.69
C GLN A 57 -10.96 -13.86 -16.39
N THR A 58 -11.47 -15.10 -16.41
CA THR A 58 -10.63 -16.29 -16.23
C THR A 58 -9.66 -16.46 -17.39
N VAL A 59 -10.12 -16.24 -18.63
CA VAL A 59 -9.32 -16.43 -19.84
C VAL A 59 -8.28 -15.32 -20.02
N THR A 60 -8.62 -14.06 -19.72
CA THR A 60 -7.71 -12.92 -19.93
C THR A 60 -6.93 -12.52 -18.69
N GLY A 61 -7.46 -12.82 -17.50
CA GLY A 61 -6.92 -12.40 -16.20
C GLY A 61 -6.06 -13.44 -15.50
N VAL A 62 -6.08 -14.71 -15.94
CA VAL A 62 -5.19 -15.74 -15.41
C VAL A 62 -4.15 -16.11 -16.46
N ARG A 63 -2.88 -15.93 -16.13
CA ARG A 63 -1.76 -16.27 -17.03
C ARG A 63 -1.17 -17.59 -16.58
N TYR A 64 -1.24 -18.58 -17.46
CA TYR A 64 -0.60 -19.88 -17.29
C TYR A 64 0.66 -19.93 -18.16
N GLU A 65 1.77 -20.40 -17.60
CA GLU A 65 3.07 -20.62 -18.29
C GLU A 65 3.40 -19.61 -19.43
N GLU A 66 3.73 -18.36 -19.10
CA GLU A 66 4.45 -17.49 -20.05
C GLU A 66 5.95 -17.75 -19.93
N GLY A 67 6.50 -18.52 -20.88
CA GLY A 67 7.94 -18.76 -20.92
C GLY A 67 8.72 -17.49 -21.24
N THR A 68 9.65 -17.11 -20.37
CA THR A 68 10.69 -16.13 -20.71
C THR A 68 12.09 -16.72 -20.57
N SER A 69 12.99 -16.18 -21.38
CA SER A 69 14.18 -16.86 -21.90
C SER A 69 15.33 -17.11 -20.90
N ARG A 70 15.22 -16.73 -19.61
CA ARG A 70 16.34 -16.87 -18.65
C ARG A 70 16.02 -16.98 -17.14
N ARG A 71 14.77 -17.03 -16.68
CA ARG A 71 14.42 -17.06 -15.22
C ARG A 71 13.24 -18.01 -14.98
N GLY A 72 13.16 -18.61 -13.78
CA GLY A 72 12.26 -19.74 -13.46
C GLY A 72 10.78 -19.56 -13.83
N TYR A 73 10.04 -20.66 -13.91
CA TYR A 73 8.62 -20.69 -14.29
C TYR A 73 7.73 -20.75 -13.05
N ILE A 74 6.55 -20.12 -13.13
CA ILE A 74 5.44 -20.22 -12.15
C ILE A 74 4.21 -20.75 -12.89
N ASP A 75 3.40 -21.59 -12.23
CA ASP A 75 2.32 -22.33 -12.89
C ASP A 75 1.15 -21.43 -13.30
N ALA A 76 0.73 -20.52 -12.42
CA ALA A 76 -0.27 -19.52 -12.75
C ALA A 76 -0.06 -18.20 -12.02
N ILE A 77 -0.49 -17.11 -12.67
CA ILE A 77 -0.51 -15.76 -12.10
C ILE A 77 -1.91 -15.19 -12.26
N ILE A 78 -2.45 -14.60 -11.19
CA ILE A 78 -3.69 -13.82 -11.19
C ILE A 78 -3.31 -12.39 -10.82
N PRO A 79 -2.91 -11.54 -11.80
CA PRO A 79 -2.34 -10.22 -11.52
C PRO A 79 -3.31 -9.30 -10.78
N ASP A 80 -4.61 -9.35 -11.10
CA ASP A 80 -5.61 -8.51 -10.46
C ASP A 80 -5.72 -8.76 -8.96
N ALA A 81 -5.53 -10.02 -8.54
CA ALA A 81 -5.51 -10.44 -7.14
C ALA A 81 -4.09 -10.45 -6.54
N LYS A 82 -3.08 -9.93 -7.27
CA LYS A 82 -1.65 -10.00 -6.88
C LYS A 82 -1.27 -11.37 -6.32
N THR A 83 -1.66 -12.43 -7.02
CA THR A 83 -1.45 -13.80 -6.53
C THR A 83 -0.62 -14.61 -7.51
N LEU A 84 0.41 -15.29 -6.98
CA LEU A 84 1.11 -16.37 -7.67
C LEU A 84 0.61 -17.73 -7.20
N ILE A 85 0.60 -18.69 -8.10
CA ILE A 85 0.23 -20.07 -7.81
C ILE A 85 1.36 -20.97 -8.27
N GLU A 86 1.90 -21.74 -7.34
CA GLU A 86 2.82 -22.86 -7.59
C GLU A 86 2.06 -24.17 -7.38
N GLN A 87 1.99 -24.97 -8.44
CA GLN A 87 1.28 -26.22 -8.49
C GLN A 87 2.25 -27.40 -8.45
N LYS A 88 1.85 -28.47 -7.79
CA LYS A 88 2.53 -29.76 -7.80
C LYS A 88 1.58 -30.88 -8.17
N SER A 89 2.14 -31.96 -8.67
CA SER A 89 1.40 -33.22 -8.88
C SER A 89 0.85 -33.76 -7.56
N ILE A 90 -0.26 -34.49 -7.61
CA ILE A 90 -0.85 -35.09 -6.42
C ILE A 90 0.13 -36.06 -5.74
N GLY A 91 0.13 -36.04 -4.41
CA GLY A 91 1.01 -36.88 -3.58
C GLY A 91 2.41 -36.29 -3.36
N VAL A 92 2.77 -35.18 -4.02
CA VAL A 92 3.98 -34.42 -3.69
C VAL A 92 3.81 -33.75 -2.33
N ASN A 93 4.79 -33.90 -1.45
CA ASN A 93 4.82 -33.22 -0.17
C ASN A 93 5.26 -31.75 -0.37
N LEU A 94 4.41 -30.81 0.05
CA LEU A 94 4.63 -29.38 -0.14
C LEU A 94 5.74 -28.79 0.75
N ASP A 95 6.19 -29.51 1.78
CA ASP A 95 7.32 -29.13 2.64
C ASP A 95 8.66 -29.69 2.15
N HIS A 96 8.63 -30.60 1.18
CA HIS A 96 9.83 -31.26 0.71
C HIS A 96 10.53 -30.42 -0.36
N ALA A 97 11.77 -30.03 -0.10
CA ALA A 97 12.58 -29.31 -1.06
C ALA A 97 12.92 -30.20 -2.27
N GLU A 98 12.88 -29.61 -3.47
CA GLU A 98 13.25 -30.25 -4.72
C GLU A 98 14.42 -29.50 -5.38
N MET A 99 15.23 -30.21 -6.15
CA MET A 99 16.34 -29.61 -6.88
C MET A 99 15.81 -28.77 -8.05
N ARG A 100 15.96 -27.44 -7.98
CA ARG A 100 15.62 -26.49 -9.04
C ARG A 100 16.80 -25.57 -9.29
N GLN A 101 17.25 -25.50 -10.54
CA GLN A 101 18.37 -24.62 -10.96
C GLN A 101 19.65 -24.77 -10.10
N GLY A 102 19.90 -25.95 -9.54
CA GLY A 102 21.09 -26.23 -8.71
C GLY A 102 20.93 -25.93 -7.22
N GLN A 103 19.74 -25.54 -6.76
CA GLN A 103 19.42 -25.35 -5.34
C GLN A 103 18.25 -26.24 -4.92
N MET A 104 18.24 -26.67 -3.66
CA MET A 104 17.10 -27.34 -3.05
C MET A 104 16.14 -26.28 -2.53
N VAL A 105 14.93 -26.24 -3.08
CA VAL A 105 13.89 -25.27 -2.70
C VAL A 105 12.55 -25.98 -2.56
N THR A 106 11.79 -25.63 -1.54
CA THR A 106 10.38 -26.01 -1.41
C THR A 106 9.54 -25.33 -2.50
N PRO A 107 8.34 -25.83 -2.80
CA PRO A 107 7.40 -25.15 -3.68
C PRO A 107 7.14 -23.69 -3.30
N PHE A 108 6.99 -23.38 -2.00
CA PHE A 108 6.84 -22.00 -1.53
C PHE A 108 8.08 -21.16 -1.85
N GLU A 109 9.28 -21.65 -1.52
CA GLU A 109 10.53 -20.93 -1.81
C GLU A 109 10.74 -20.73 -3.33
N GLN A 110 10.33 -21.70 -4.16
CA GLN A 110 10.37 -21.55 -5.61
C GLN A 110 9.50 -20.36 -6.07
N ALA A 111 8.26 -20.29 -5.59
CA ALA A 111 7.35 -19.18 -5.89
C ALA A 111 7.85 -17.84 -5.32
N MET A 112 8.41 -17.85 -4.12
CA MET A 112 8.96 -16.67 -3.44
C MET A 112 10.19 -16.13 -4.18
N ASN A 113 11.07 -17.01 -4.67
CA ASN A 113 12.21 -16.62 -5.51
C ASN A 113 11.76 -15.97 -6.81
N TYR A 114 10.69 -16.48 -7.44
CA TYR A 114 10.09 -15.85 -8.60
C TYR A 114 9.49 -14.48 -8.24
N ALA A 115 8.70 -14.38 -7.16
CA ALA A 115 8.11 -13.15 -6.66
C ALA A 115 9.16 -12.05 -6.42
N ASN A 116 10.28 -12.40 -5.78
CA ASN A 116 11.39 -11.49 -5.49
C ASN A 116 12.15 -11.05 -6.75
N SER A 117 11.97 -11.72 -7.89
CA SER A 117 12.58 -11.35 -9.16
C SER A 117 11.72 -10.37 -9.98
N LEU A 118 10.47 -10.14 -9.57
CA LEU A 118 9.54 -9.22 -10.22
C LEU A 118 9.77 -7.77 -9.75
N PRO A 119 9.45 -6.76 -10.59
CA PRO A 119 9.38 -5.37 -10.14
C PRO A 119 8.36 -5.20 -9.00
N ASN A 120 8.56 -4.23 -8.10
CA ASN A 120 7.65 -3.96 -6.97
C ASN A 120 6.17 -3.84 -7.39
N SER A 121 5.90 -3.19 -8.51
CA SER A 121 4.53 -3.01 -9.03
C SER A 121 3.84 -4.32 -9.47
N GLN A 122 4.62 -5.39 -9.68
CA GLN A 122 4.15 -6.71 -10.10
C GLN A 122 4.35 -7.77 -9.01
N ARG A 123 4.92 -7.39 -7.85
CA ARG A 123 5.13 -8.32 -6.74
C ARG A 123 3.76 -8.79 -6.22
N PRO A 124 3.57 -10.10 -6.02
CA PRO A 124 2.35 -10.61 -5.42
C PRO A 124 2.24 -10.25 -3.95
N ASP A 125 1.02 -10.24 -3.44
CA ASP A 125 0.70 -10.20 -2.01
C ASP A 125 0.50 -11.62 -1.47
N TYR A 126 0.04 -12.54 -2.33
CA TYR A 126 -0.26 -13.90 -1.96
C TYR A 126 0.51 -14.90 -2.82
N ILE A 127 0.99 -15.95 -2.18
CA ILE A 127 1.45 -17.17 -2.84
C ILE A 127 0.51 -18.30 -2.44
N ILE A 128 -0.05 -18.98 -3.44
CA ILE A 128 -0.77 -20.22 -3.21
C ILE A 128 0.10 -21.39 -3.67
N VAL A 129 0.34 -22.33 -2.76
CA VAL A 129 0.95 -23.61 -3.09
C VAL A 129 -0.12 -24.69 -3.06
N CYS A 130 -0.22 -25.49 -4.13
CA CYS A 130 -1.24 -26.54 -4.22
C CYS A 130 -0.68 -27.82 -4.84
N ASN A 131 -1.10 -28.98 -4.32
CA ASN A 131 -0.79 -30.29 -4.92
C ASN A 131 -2.04 -31.06 -5.37
N PHE A 132 -3.11 -30.35 -5.74
CA PHE A 132 -4.46 -30.87 -6.02
C PHE A 132 -5.22 -31.41 -4.79
N ALA A 133 -4.53 -31.84 -3.73
CA ALA A 133 -5.15 -32.39 -2.53
C ALA A 133 -5.15 -31.41 -1.34
N GLU A 134 -4.19 -30.50 -1.28
CA GLU A 134 -3.99 -29.52 -0.22
C GLU A 134 -3.73 -28.15 -0.88
N PHE A 135 -4.37 -27.13 -0.32
CA PHE A 135 -4.15 -25.73 -0.65
C PHE A 135 -3.44 -25.07 0.54
N ARG A 136 -2.38 -24.30 0.26
CA ARG A 136 -1.72 -23.42 1.24
C ARG A 136 -1.71 -22.00 0.71
N ILE A 137 -2.24 -21.07 1.48
CA ILE A 137 -2.39 -19.66 1.14
C ILE A 137 -1.46 -18.87 2.06
N HIS A 138 -0.38 -18.37 1.48
CA HIS A 138 0.63 -17.57 2.15
C HIS A 138 0.37 -16.09 1.87
N ASN A 139 0.16 -15.30 2.92
CA ASN A 139 0.12 -13.85 2.84
C ASN A 139 1.55 -13.32 3.03
N LEU A 140 2.13 -12.66 2.02
CA LEU A 140 3.51 -12.19 2.05
C LEU A 140 3.73 -10.99 2.97
N ASP A 141 2.66 -10.36 3.47
CA ASP A 141 2.71 -9.30 4.48
C ASP A 141 2.78 -9.85 5.92
N GLU A 142 2.60 -11.16 6.12
CA GLU A 142 2.76 -11.78 7.45
C GLU A 142 4.23 -11.98 7.81
N VAL A 143 4.53 -11.95 9.10
CA VAL A 143 5.87 -12.31 9.59
C VAL A 143 6.11 -13.79 9.35
N LYS A 144 7.21 -14.16 8.68
CA LYS A 144 7.54 -15.56 8.31
C LYS A 144 6.41 -16.23 7.50
N PRO A 145 6.10 -15.74 6.30
CA PRO A 145 5.00 -16.27 5.49
C PRO A 145 5.19 -17.75 5.11
N GLU A 146 6.41 -18.27 5.13
CA GLU A 146 6.74 -19.69 4.94
C GLU A 146 6.18 -20.60 6.04
N GLU A 147 6.08 -20.09 7.27
CA GLU A 147 5.58 -20.82 8.45
C GLU A 147 4.10 -20.49 8.72
N ASN A 148 3.68 -19.25 8.42
CA ASN A 148 2.36 -18.72 8.78
C ASN A 148 1.42 -18.63 7.56
N TYR A 149 0.80 -19.76 7.22
CA TYR A 149 -0.15 -19.85 6.11
C TYR A 149 -1.49 -20.47 6.53
N LEU A 150 -2.55 -20.15 5.79
CA LEU A 150 -3.82 -20.86 5.88
C LEU A 150 -3.75 -22.11 5.02
N SER A 151 -4.28 -23.23 5.50
CA SER A 151 -4.34 -24.46 4.71
C SER A 151 -5.64 -25.20 4.86
N PHE A 152 -6.08 -25.84 3.78
CA PHE A 152 -7.22 -26.76 3.80
C PHE A 152 -7.04 -27.84 2.72
N ARG A 153 -7.69 -28.98 2.92
CA ARG A 153 -7.70 -30.11 1.99
C ARG A 153 -8.80 -29.92 0.95
N LEU A 154 -8.63 -30.51 -0.23
CA LEU A 154 -9.62 -30.46 -1.31
C LEU A 154 -11.03 -30.89 -0.85
N GLU A 155 -11.10 -31.88 0.05
CA GLU A 155 -12.37 -32.36 0.62
C GLU A 155 -13.09 -31.34 1.52
N GLU A 156 -12.37 -30.36 2.05
CA GLU A 156 -12.88 -29.26 2.88
C GLU A 156 -13.25 -28.02 2.03
N LEU A 157 -12.99 -28.04 0.71
CA LEU A 157 -13.31 -26.93 -0.19
C LEU A 157 -14.78 -26.47 -0.10
N PRO A 158 -15.80 -27.34 0.08
CA PRO A 158 -17.19 -26.90 0.24
C PRO A 158 -17.43 -25.96 1.42
N GLU A 159 -16.65 -26.11 2.48
CA GLU A 159 -16.72 -25.27 3.68
C GLU A 159 -15.73 -24.11 3.59
N GLN A 160 -14.60 -24.29 2.90
CA GLN A 160 -13.44 -23.38 2.92
C GLN A 160 -13.27 -22.51 1.67
N TYR A 161 -14.12 -22.63 0.64
CA TYR A 161 -13.97 -21.86 -0.61
C TYR A 161 -13.91 -20.33 -0.40
N HIS A 162 -14.49 -19.83 0.70
CA HIS A 162 -14.48 -18.40 1.06
C HIS A 162 -13.06 -17.87 1.32
N LEU A 163 -12.11 -18.74 1.73
CA LEU A 163 -10.70 -18.39 1.89
C LEU A 163 -10.05 -17.96 0.56
N LEU A 164 -10.65 -18.28 -0.58
CA LEU A 164 -10.18 -17.91 -1.91
C LEU A 164 -10.92 -16.70 -2.50
N ASP A 165 -11.87 -16.08 -1.78
CA ASP A 165 -12.73 -15.01 -2.33
C ASP A 165 -11.94 -13.80 -2.83
N PHE A 166 -10.74 -13.57 -2.28
CA PHE A 166 -9.83 -12.52 -2.73
C PHE A 166 -9.39 -12.68 -4.20
N LEU A 167 -9.44 -13.89 -4.75
CA LEU A 167 -9.08 -14.16 -6.16
C LEU A 167 -10.06 -13.58 -7.18
N ILE A 168 -11.34 -13.43 -6.81
CA ILE A 168 -12.43 -13.06 -7.75
C ILE A 168 -13.00 -11.67 -7.50
N ASN A 169 -12.68 -11.04 -6.38
CA ASN A 169 -13.12 -9.69 -6.07
C ASN A 169 -11.92 -8.74 -5.84
N PRO A 170 -11.13 -8.42 -6.89
CA PRO A 170 -9.97 -7.54 -6.79
C PRO A 170 -10.31 -6.15 -6.29
N ALA A 171 -11.50 -5.63 -6.61
CA ALA A 171 -11.93 -4.29 -6.19
C ALA A 171 -12.20 -4.21 -4.68
N ASN A 172 -12.68 -5.30 -4.07
CA ASN A 172 -12.87 -5.36 -2.62
C ASN A 172 -11.57 -5.70 -1.89
N THR A 173 -10.70 -6.53 -2.50
CA THR A 173 -9.37 -6.83 -1.98
C THR A 173 -8.44 -5.62 -2.03
N ARG A 174 -8.45 -4.84 -3.12
CA ARG A 174 -7.75 -3.55 -3.21
C ARG A 174 -8.27 -2.57 -2.17
N ARG A 175 -9.59 -2.44 -2.00
CA ARG A 175 -10.15 -1.58 -0.94
C ARG A 175 -9.76 -2.03 0.47
N HIS A 176 -9.85 -3.32 0.79
CA HIS A 176 -9.41 -3.83 2.09
C HIS A 176 -7.90 -3.72 2.32
N ARG A 177 -7.09 -3.85 1.26
CA ARG A 177 -5.65 -3.60 1.32
C ARG A 177 -5.34 -2.13 1.51
N GLU A 178 -5.93 -1.26 0.70
CA GLU A 178 -5.83 0.18 0.85
C GLU A 178 -6.25 0.58 2.27
N GLU A 179 -7.36 0.05 2.80
CA GLU A 179 -7.80 0.23 4.19
C GLU A 179 -6.75 -0.26 5.19
N LYS A 180 -6.22 -1.48 5.06
CA LYS A 180 -5.23 -2.06 5.98
C LYS A 180 -3.90 -1.30 5.96
N VAL A 181 -3.31 -1.11 4.78
CA VAL A 181 -2.07 -0.33 4.58
C VAL A 181 -2.23 1.07 5.16
N SER A 182 -3.40 1.67 4.98
CA SER A 182 -3.67 2.99 5.52
C SER A 182 -3.88 2.98 7.03
N MET A 183 -4.51 1.96 7.61
CA MET A 183 -4.64 1.80 9.06
C MET A 183 -3.27 1.64 9.72
N ASP A 184 -2.41 0.80 9.15
CA ASP A 184 -1.06 0.54 9.67
C ASP A 184 -0.20 1.82 9.57
N ALA A 185 -0.25 2.52 8.43
CA ALA A 185 0.40 3.83 8.28
C ALA A 185 -0.17 4.87 9.26
N GLY A 186 -1.48 4.86 9.48
CA GLY A 186 -2.14 5.73 10.45
C GLY A 186 -1.67 5.51 11.89
N ALA A 187 -1.46 4.26 12.29
CA ALA A 187 -0.91 3.93 13.59
C ALA A 187 0.54 4.45 13.74
N LEU A 188 1.37 4.31 12.70
CA LEU A 188 2.74 4.82 12.69
C LEU A 188 2.80 6.35 12.77
N ILE A 189 1.93 7.07 12.03
CA ILE A 189 1.82 8.53 12.15
C ILE A 189 1.32 8.94 13.53
N GLY A 190 0.37 8.21 14.12
CA GLY A 190 -0.09 8.46 15.48
C GLY A 190 0.99 8.22 16.54
N GLU A 191 1.89 7.27 16.33
CA GLU A 191 3.08 7.06 17.17
C GLU A 191 4.08 8.22 17.01
N LEU A 192 4.37 8.62 15.77
CA LEU A 192 5.27 9.73 15.45
C LEU A 192 4.76 11.05 16.05
N TYR A 193 3.46 11.34 15.89
CA TYR A 193 2.82 12.52 16.45
C TYR A 193 2.98 12.60 17.97
N ARG A 194 2.67 11.51 18.68
CA ARG A 194 2.80 11.45 20.14
C ARG A 194 4.24 11.64 20.58
N GLY A 195 5.19 10.95 19.94
CA GLY A 195 6.60 11.07 20.25
C GLY A 195 7.12 12.50 20.01
N LEU A 196 6.76 13.13 18.89
CA LEU A 196 7.12 14.52 18.59
C LEU A 196 6.54 15.48 19.61
N ARG A 197 5.27 15.30 20.00
CA ARG A 197 4.60 16.13 21.01
C ARG A 197 5.38 16.17 22.32
N GLU A 198 5.90 15.04 22.78
CA GLU A 198 6.70 14.96 24.02
C GLU A 198 7.99 15.78 23.99
N GLN A 199 8.47 16.16 22.79
CA GLN A 199 9.71 16.94 22.62
C GLN A 199 9.47 18.46 22.56
N TYR A 200 8.22 18.92 22.46
CA TYR A 200 7.93 20.35 22.54
C TYR A 200 8.10 20.85 23.98
N ILE A 201 8.61 22.08 24.12
CA ILE A 201 8.82 22.71 25.43
C ILE A 201 7.48 22.95 26.14
N ASP A 202 6.49 23.43 25.39
CA ASP A 202 5.12 23.63 25.86
C ASP A 202 4.13 22.98 24.87
N PRO A 203 3.93 21.65 24.97
CA PRO A 203 3.15 20.89 24.00
C PRO A 203 1.65 21.19 24.01
N ASP A 204 1.16 21.92 25.01
CA ASP A 204 -0.25 22.27 25.17
C ASP A 204 -0.57 23.71 24.72
N SER A 205 0.46 24.50 24.37
CA SER A 205 0.24 25.79 23.74
C SER A 205 -0.34 25.64 22.32
N GLU A 206 -1.21 26.57 21.94
CA GLU A 206 -1.79 26.63 20.59
C GLU A 206 -0.71 26.65 19.51
N ARG A 207 0.41 27.33 19.77
CA ARG A 207 1.54 27.42 18.84
C ARG A 207 2.24 26.08 18.62
N SER A 208 2.53 25.34 19.69
CA SER A 208 3.16 24.01 19.58
C SER A 208 2.24 23.01 18.89
N GLN A 209 0.95 23.02 19.24
CA GLN A 209 -0.04 22.15 18.61
C GLN A 209 -0.16 22.45 17.10
N HIS A 210 -0.25 23.72 16.74
CA HIS A 210 -0.26 24.13 15.34
C HIS A 210 1.03 23.69 14.62
N SER A 211 2.20 23.96 15.21
CA SER A 211 3.49 23.61 14.60
C SER A 211 3.67 22.10 14.44
N LEU A 212 3.21 21.30 15.41
CA LEU A 212 3.24 19.85 15.38
C LEU A 212 2.35 19.31 14.24
N ASN A 213 1.15 19.86 14.07
CA ASN A 213 0.24 19.49 12.99
C ASN A 213 0.87 19.78 11.62
N VAL A 214 1.40 20.99 11.43
CA VAL A 214 2.07 21.40 10.19
C VAL A 214 3.28 20.51 9.91
N LEU A 215 4.09 20.20 10.92
CA LEU A 215 5.24 19.31 10.79
C LEU A 215 4.82 17.92 10.32
N CYS A 216 3.79 17.32 10.94
CA CYS A 216 3.30 16.00 10.55
C CYS A 216 2.80 15.97 9.10
N VAL A 217 2.02 16.97 8.68
CA VAL A 217 1.54 17.08 7.30
C VAL A 217 2.71 17.19 6.31
N ARG A 218 3.73 18.00 6.63
CA ARG A 218 4.92 18.15 5.79
C ARG A 218 5.75 16.87 5.69
N LEU A 219 5.90 16.13 6.78
CA LEU A 219 6.59 14.83 6.78
C LEU A 219 5.85 13.81 5.91
N VAL A 220 4.54 13.68 6.10
CA VAL A 220 3.68 12.79 5.29
C VAL A 220 3.74 13.16 3.80
N PHE A 221 3.71 14.46 3.49
CA PHE A 221 3.87 14.93 2.11
C PHE A 221 5.19 14.44 1.51
N CYS A 222 6.31 14.58 2.22
CA CYS A 222 7.62 14.20 1.69
C CYS A 222 7.73 12.68 1.45
N LEU A 223 7.17 11.88 2.36
CA LEU A 223 7.08 10.41 2.24
C LEU A 223 6.23 10.01 1.03
N PHE A 224 5.07 10.63 0.86
CA PHE A 224 4.23 10.39 -0.31
C PHE A 224 4.91 10.82 -1.61
N ALA A 225 5.59 11.97 -1.60
CA ALA A 225 6.22 12.55 -2.78
C ALA A 225 7.35 11.69 -3.33
N GLU A 226 8.15 11.03 -2.49
CA GLU A 226 9.19 10.10 -2.96
C GLU A 226 8.63 8.80 -3.54
N ASP A 227 7.55 8.26 -2.96
CA ASP A 227 6.94 7.02 -3.43
C ASP A 227 6.07 7.21 -4.68
N ALA A 228 5.44 8.38 -4.80
CA ALA A 228 4.65 8.75 -5.98
C ALA A 228 5.49 9.28 -7.15
N GLY A 229 6.81 9.44 -6.95
CA GLY A 229 7.75 9.87 -7.99
C GLY A 229 7.76 11.38 -8.27
N VAL A 230 7.28 12.20 -7.33
CA VAL A 230 7.47 13.66 -7.35
C VAL A 230 8.88 14.02 -6.91
N PHE A 231 9.38 13.35 -5.88
CA PHE A 231 10.80 13.36 -5.56
C PHE A 231 11.48 12.17 -6.27
N SER A 232 12.81 12.20 -6.31
CA SER A 232 13.54 11.01 -6.72
C SER A 232 13.25 9.89 -5.73
N LYS A 233 13.12 8.65 -6.22
CA LYS A 233 12.78 7.51 -5.39
C LYS A 233 13.72 7.40 -4.17
N ASP A 234 13.13 7.20 -2.99
CA ASP A 234 13.79 7.06 -1.68
C ASP A 234 14.66 8.28 -1.28
N SER A 235 14.56 9.43 -1.97
CA SER A 235 15.47 10.55 -1.72
C SER A 235 15.25 11.21 -0.36
N PHE A 236 14.01 11.28 0.13
CA PHE A 236 13.71 11.80 1.46
C PHE A 236 14.19 10.83 2.54
N HIS A 237 13.99 9.51 2.33
CA HIS A 237 14.58 8.48 3.18
C HIS A 237 16.10 8.66 3.32
N TYR A 238 16.83 8.71 2.20
CA TYR A 238 18.29 8.83 2.23
C TYR A 238 18.77 10.17 2.78
N PHE A 239 18.04 11.25 2.55
CA PHE A 239 18.34 12.56 3.12
C PHE A 239 18.36 12.52 4.66
N LEU A 240 17.37 11.85 5.26
CA LEU A 240 17.30 11.66 6.71
C LEU A 240 18.25 10.56 7.22
N ALA A 241 18.40 9.45 6.50
CA ALA A 241 19.24 8.33 6.91
C ALA A 241 20.74 8.69 6.99
N ASN A 242 21.17 9.71 6.23
CA ASN A 242 22.53 10.26 6.27
C ASN A 242 22.70 11.37 7.33
N THR A 243 21.71 11.56 8.21
CA THR A 243 21.70 12.61 9.24
C THR A 243 21.76 11.98 10.63
N ARG A 244 22.48 12.61 11.57
CA ARG A 244 22.46 12.18 12.99
C ARG A 244 21.16 12.61 13.67
N PRO A 245 20.64 11.87 14.67
CA PRO A 245 19.39 12.21 15.36
C PRO A 245 19.31 13.67 15.85
N ASP A 246 20.40 14.21 16.42
CA ASP A 246 20.48 15.60 16.91
C ASP A 246 20.48 16.66 15.79
N GLN A 247 20.68 16.27 14.54
CA GLN A 247 20.74 17.14 13.37
C GLN A 247 19.45 17.14 12.53
N VAL A 248 18.53 16.18 12.76
CA VAL A 248 17.28 16.02 11.99
C VAL A 248 16.50 17.33 11.92
N ARG A 249 16.34 18.01 13.05
CA ARG A 249 15.65 19.30 13.14
C ARG A 249 16.21 20.31 12.14
N THR A 250 17.52 20.52 12.14
CA THR A 250 18.20 21.49 11.26
C THR A 250 18.03 21.09 9.80
N ARG A 251 18.16 19.80 9.50
CA ARG A 251 18.04 19.26 8.14
C ARG A 251 16.64 19.39 7.58
N LEU A 252 15.61 19.16 8.40
CA LEU A 252 14.21 19.40 8.01
C LEU A 252 13.94 20.88 7.74
N LEU A 253 14.50 21.80 8.54
CA LEU A 253 14.38 23.24 8.29
C LEU A 253 15.01 23.64 6.94
N GLU A 254 16.22 23.14 6.65
CA GLU A 254 16.90 23.35 5.36
C GLU A 254 16.06 22.82 4.20
N LEU A 255 15.57 21.58 4.31
CA LEU A 255 14.75 20.95 3.28
C LEU A 255 13.47 21.75 3.03
N PHE A 256 12.73 22.13 4.07
CA PHE A 256 11.49 22.88 3.92
C PHE A 256 11.71 24.24 3.27
N GLN A 257 12.84 24.89 3.53
CA GLN A 257 13.21 26.11 2.82
C GLN A 257 13.48 25.84 1.34
N VAL A 258 14.21 24.77 1.01
CA VAL A 258 14.49 24.38 -0.38
C VAL A 258 13.22 24.05 -1.16
N LEU A 259 12.27 23.35 -0.53
CA LEU A 259 10.97 23.04 -1.12
C LEU A 259 10.13 24.29 -1.36
N ASP A 260 10.33 25.38 -0.59
CA ASP A 260 9.66 26.68 -0.78
C ASP A 260 10.44 27.67 -1.67
N THR A 261 11.65 27.31 -2.15
CA THR A 261 12.50 28.22 -2.93
C THR A 261 12.57 27.76 -4.41
N PRO A 262 12.18 28.62 -5.37
CA PRO A 262 12.37 28.36 -6.81
C PRO A 262 13.82 28.01 -7.15
N GLU A 263 14.03 27.08 -8.09
CA GLU A 263 15.37 26.54 -8.37
C GLU A 263 16.40 27.60 -8.77
N ASP A 264 15.98 28.65 -9.47
CA ASP A 264 16.81 29.78 -9.91
C ASP A 264 17.12 30.80 -8.81
N GLU A 265 16.40 30.74 -7.68
CA GLU A 265 16.60 31.59 -6.51
C GLU A 265 17.40 30.89 -5.39
N ARG A 266 17.73 29.61 -5.55
CA ARG A 266 18.48 28.82 -4.56
C ARG A 266 19.94 29.26 -4.48
N ASP A 267 20.55 29.04 -3.30
CA ASP A 267 21.99 29.23 -3.11
C ASP A 267 22.79 28.36 -4.11
N PRO A 268 23.67 28.94 -4.95
CA PRO A 268 24.48 28.16 -5.88
C PRO A 268 25.38 27.12 -5.20
N TYR A 269 25.73 27.33 -3.93
CA TYR A 269 26.53 26.43 -3.11
C TYR A 269 25.70 25.45 -2.26
N LEU A 270 24.38 25.38 -2.47
CA LEU A 270 23.52 24.38 -1.84
C LEU A 270 24.09 22.96 -2.08
N SER A 271 24.02 22.10 -1.07
CA SER A 271 24.54 20.74 -1.17
C SER A 271 23.78 19.91 -2.20
N ASP A 272 24.45 18.93 -2.83
CA ASP A 272 23.89 18.17 -3.95
C ASP A 272 22.66 17.33 -3.54
N ASP A 273 22.62 16.87 -2.29
CA ASP A 273 21.48 16.14 -1.73
C ASP A 273 20.23 17.02 -1.58
N LEU A 274 20.38 18.31 -1.24
CA LEU A 274 19.29 19.28 -1.18
C LEU A 274 18.88 19.77 -2.57
N LYS A 275 19.85 19.96 -3.48
CA LYS A 275 19.59 20.34 -4.88
C LYS A 275 18.70 19.35 -5.61
N ALA A 276 18.71 18.08 -5.21
CA ALA A 276 17.91 17.01 -5.81
C ALA A 276 16.39 17.16 -5.58
N PHE A 277 15.96 17.97 -4.61
CA PHE A 277 14.54 18.16 -4.32
C PHE A 277 13.93 19.27 -5.21
N PRO A 278 12.74 19.04 -5.80
CA PRO A 278 12.09 20.03 -6.65
C PRO A 278 11.55 21.21 -5.84
N TYR A 279 11.18 22.29 -6.53
CA TYR A 279 10.36 23.34 -5.93
C TYR A 279 8.90 22.88 -5.81
N VAL A 280 8.29 23.07 -4.64
CA VAL A 280 6.91 22.68 -4.33
C VAL A 280 6.07 23.95 -4.12
N ASN A 281 5.50 24.44 -5.22
CA ASN A 281 4.60 25.60 -5.19
C ASN A 281 3.22 25.20 -4.66
N GLY A 282 2.77 25.77 -3.53
CA GLY A 282 1.43 25.48 -3.04
C GLY A 282 1.13 25.81 -1.58
N GLY A 283 1.80 26.80 -0.97
CA GLY A 283 1.46 27.28 0.38
C GLY A 283 1.80 26.35 1.57
N LEU A 284 2.03 25.05 1.32
CA LEU A 284 2.34 24.04 2.34
C LEU A 284 3.66 24.29 3.06
N PHE A 285 4.72 24.64 2.32
CA PHE A 285 6.05 24.94 2.86
C PHE A 285 6.29 26.44 3.08
N ASN A 286 5.37 27.28 2.60
CA ASN A 286 5.52 28.72 2.61
C ASN A 286 5.40 29.30 4.03
N SER A 287 6.52 29.83 4.53
CA SER A 287 6.63 30.39 5.87
C SER A 287 5.79 31.66 6.08
N ARG A 288 5.37 32.34 5.01
CA ARG A 288 4.50 33.52 5.08
C ARG A 288 3.04 33.16 5.34
N THR A 289 2.61 31.99 4.89
CA THR A 289 1.24 31.49 5.08
C THR A 289 1.07 30.62 6.31
N SER A 290 2.10 29.92 6.78
CA SER A 290 2.01 29.01 7.96
C SER A 290 2.60 29.59 9.24
N GLY A 291 3.12 30.82 9.20
CA GLY A 291 3.88 31.41 10.30
C GLY A 291 5.20 30.68 10.63
N PRO A 292 5.93 31.13 11.67
CA PRO A 292 7.15 30.50 12.12
C PRO A 292 6.84 29.19 12.87
N ILE A 293 7.04 28.07 12.17
CA ILE A 293 6.84 26.73 12.74
C ILE A 293 7.95 26.35 13.72
N GLU A 294 7.55 25.74 14.83
CA GLU A 294 8.46 25.13 15.80
C GLU A 294 8.67 23.65 15.43
N ILE A 295 9.92 23.25 15.21
CA ILE A 295 10.30 21.84 15.08
C ILE A 295 11.13 21.49 16.32
N PRO A 296 10.76 20.45 17.10
CA PRO A 296 11.50 20.07 18.29
C PRO A 296 12.80 19.33 17.91
N LEU A 297 13.62 19.01 18.90
CA LEU A 297 14.75 18.10 18.70
C LEU A 297 14.24 16.66 18.57
N PHE A 298 15.00 15.84 17.86
CA PHE A 298 14.70 14.42 17.69
C PHE A 298 15.57 13.61 18.63
N THR A 299 14.95 12.65 19.32
CA THR A 299 15.66 11.61 20.08
C THR A 299 16.11 10.50 19.13
N GLU A 300 16.93 9.56 19.63
CA GLU A 300 17.32 8.38 18.84
C GLU A 300 16.10 7.52 18.48
N GLU A 301 15.14 7.39 19.41
CA GLU A 301 13.91 6.63 19.21
C GLU A 301 13.00 7.27 18.16
N LEU A 302 12.87 8.60 18.19
CA LEU A 302 12.10 9.34 17.17
C LEU A 302 12.76 9.28 15.80
N TYR A 303 14.08 9.33 15.76
CA TYR A 303 14.84 9.14 14.53
C TYR A 303 14.60 7.73 13.96
N ASP A 304 14.73 6.69 14.78
CA ASP A 304 14.48 5.31 14.35
C ASP A 304 13.04 5.12 13.85
N LEU A 305 12.06 5.66 14.57
CA LEU A 305 10.67 5.64 14.15
C LEU A 305 10.47 6.32 12.79
N LEU A 306 10.96 7.55 12.61
CA LEU A 306 10.79 8.28 11.35
C LEU A 306 11.54 7.62 10.19
N VAL A 307 12.81 7.27 10.38
CA VAL A 307 13.69 6.86 9.28
C VAL A 307 13.54 5.37 8.97
N ASN A 308 13.56 4.51 9.98
CA ASN A 308 13.60 3.07 9.77
C ASN A 308 12.20 2.44 9.71
N ARG A 309 11.21 2.95 10.43
CA ARG A 309 9.85 2.35 10.46
C ARG A 309 8.87 3.06 9.53
N VAL A 310 8.80 4.39 9.61
CA VAL A 310 7.86 5.20 8.83
C VAL A 310 8.31 5.34 7.38
N SER A 311 9.57 5.70 7.15
CA SER A 311 10.08 5.99 5.81
C SER A 311 10.51 4.76 5.01
N ARG A 312 11.17 3.76 5.61
CA ARG A 312 11.71 2.61 4.87
C ARG A 312 10.68 1.53 4.55
N ASP A 313 9.82 1.21 5.52
CA ASP A 313 9.03 -0.03 5.49
C ASP A 313 7.60 0.18 4.96
N THR A 314 7.24 1.41 4.61
CA THR A 314 5.88 1.77 4.16
C THR A 314 5.93 2.38 2.76
N ASN A 315 5.11 1.88 1.84
CA ASN A 315 4.89 2.50 0.53
C ASN A 315 3.72 3.49 0.61
N TRP A 316 4.02 4.77 0.76
CA TRP A 316 3.06 5.83 0.97
C TRP A 316 2.18 6.11 -0.24
N ALA A 317 2.61 5.74 -1.45
CA ALA A 317 1.79 5.84 -2.65
C ALA A 317 0.60 4.85 -2.66
N GLU A 318 0.62 3.81 -1.83
CA GLU A 318 -0.49 2.85 -1.68
C GLU A 318 -1.49 3.23 -0.59
N ILE A 319 -1.23 4.30 0.16
CA ILE A 319 -2.12 4.77 1.24
C ILE A 319 -3.31 5.53 0.65
N SER A 320 -4.50 5.16 1.11
CA SER A 320 -5.75 5.82 0.75
C SER A 320 -5.79 7.25 1.31
N PRO A 321 -6.04 8.26 0.47
CA PRO A 321 -6.15 9.65 0.92
C PRO A 321 -7.20 9.88 2.01
N THR A 322 -8.26 9.07 2.04
CA THR A 322 -9.37 9.17 3.01
C THR A 322 -8.93 8.90 4.45
N ILE A 323 -7.88 8.11 4.65
CA ILE A 323 -7.43 7.69 5.98
C ILE A 323 -6.57 8.77 6.64
N PHE A 324 -5.91 9.64 5.87
CA PHE A 324 -5.28 10.83 6.44
C PHE A 324 -6.29 11.67 7.23
N GLY A 325 -7.53 11.80 6.75
CA GLY A 325 -8.64 12.42 7.49
C GLY A 325 -8.86 11.77 8.84
N GLY A 326 -9.03 10.46 8.88
CA GLY A 326 -9.26 9.72 10.12
C GLY A 326 -8.06 9.71 11.09
N VAL A 327 -6.83 9.72 10.58
CA VAL A 327 -5.60 9.71 11.40
C VAL A 327 -5.36 11.06 12.04
N PHE A 328 -5.52 12.15 11.28
CA PHE A 328 -5.47 13.50 11.85
C PHE A 328 -6.66 13.74 12.78
N GLU A 329 -7.87 13.28 12.45
CA GLU A 329 -9.03 13.39 13.35
C GLU A 329 -8.90 12.59 14.66
N SER A 330 -8.25 11.41 14.64
CA SER A 330 -8.14 10.53 15.81
C SER A 330 -6.95 10.82 16.72
N THR A 331 -5.90 11.46 16.21
CA THR A 331 -4.72 11.88 16.99
C THR A 331 -4.92 13.24 17.66
N LEU A 332 -5.86 14.05 17.17
CA LEU A 332 -6.29 15.31 17.75
C LEU A 332 -7.33 15.04 18.85
N ASN A 333 -6.89 15.19 20.10
CA ASN A 333 -7.63 14.88 21.33
C ASN A 333 -9.08 15.44 21.33
N PRO A 334 -10.11 14.68 21.75
CA PRO A 334 -11.50 15.15 21.79
C PRO A 334 -11.73 16.43 22.61
N GLU A 335 -10.90 16.71 23.63
CA GLU A 335 -11.05 17.89 24.49
C GLU A 335 -10.67 19.21 23.80
N THR A 336 -9.66 19.19 22.92
CA THR A 336 -9.27 20.35 22.09
C THR A 336 -10.34 20.76 21.08
N ARG A 337 -11.26 19.85 20.76
CA ARG A 337 -12.42 20.08 19.86
C ARG A 337 -13.49 20.99 20.51
N ALA A 338 -13.59 21.00 21.83
CA ALA A 338 -14.64 21.70 22.57
C ALA A 338 -14.25 23.12 23.00
N SER A 339 -12.96 23.39 23.22
CA SER A 339 -12.48 24.70 23.69
C SER A 339 -12.08 25.65 22.56
N GLY A 340 -11.63 25.14 21.41
CA GLY A 340 -11.05 25.95 20.33
C GLY A 340 -11.97 26.28 19.14
N GLY A 341 -13.20 25.76 19.09
CA GLY A 341 -14.09 25.95 17.92
C GLY A 341 -13.52 25.36 16.61
N MET A 342 -12.55 24.44 16.72
CA MET A 342 -11.76 23.95 15.60
C MET A 342 -12.49 22.83 14.87
N HIS A 343 -12.99 23.16 13.68
CA HIS A 343 -13.49 22.21 12.71
C HIS A 343 -12.42 22.01 11.63
N TYR A 344 -11.80 20.84 11.54
CA TYR A 344 -11.01 20.52 10.35
C TYR A 344 -11.94 20.54 9.13
N THR A 345 -11.56 21.27 8.10
CA THR A 345 -12.35 21.40 6.86
C THR A 345 -12.25 20.15 6.01
N SER A 346 -13.36 19.91 5.33
CA SER A 346 -13.82 18.73 4.62
C SER A 346 -12.83 18.22 3.53
N PRO A 347 -13.17 17.17 2.76
CA PRO A 347 -12.30 16.48 1.79
C PRO A 347 -11.48 17.33 0.78
N GLU A 348 -11.69 18.64 0.71
CA GLU A 348 -11.05 19.63 -0.18
C GLU A 348 -9.56 19.81 0.03
N ALA A 349 -9.04 19.68 1.26
CA ALA A 349 -7.60 19.69 1.55
C ALA A 349 -6.87 18.53 0.84
N TYR A 350 -7.52 17.37 0.76
CA TYR A 350 -7.02 16.18 0.06
C TYR A 350 -7.04 16.34 -1.45
N TRP A 351 -8.03 17.06 -1.98
CA TRP A 351 -8.10 17.39 -3.41
C TRP A 351 -6.95 18.29 -3.87
N VAL A 352 -6.31 19.03 -2.97
CA VAL A 352 -5.14 19.88 -3.27
C VAL A 352 -3.86 19.06 -3.37
N LEU A 353 -3.64 18.16 -2.39
CA LEU A 353 -2.57 17.16 -2.46
C LEU A 353 -2.73 16.34 -3.76
N PHE A 354 -3.94 15.85 -4.03
CA PHE A 354 -4.26 15.08 -5.25
C PHE A 354 -4.11 15.90 -6.54
N ARG A 355 -4.53 17.18 -6.56
CA ARG A 355 -4.36 18.09 -7.71
C ARG A 355 -2.89 18.38 -7.98
N PHE A 356 -2.08 18.56 -6.94
CA PHE A 356 -0.64 18.80 -7.08
C PHE A 356 0.09 17.58 -7.67
N LEU A 357 -0.31 16.37 -7.26
CA LEU A 357 0.35 15.12 -7.62
C LEU A 357 -0.11 14.53 -8.97
N TYR A 358 -1.40 14.69 -9.33
CA TYR A 358 -2.00 14.04 -10.51
C TYR A 358 -2.53 15.01 -11.59
N GLY A 359 -2.60 16.32 -11.28
CA GLY A 359 -3.02 17.37 -12.21
C GLY A 359 -1.81 18.06 -12.84
N GLY A 360 -1.32 17.52 -13.97
CA GLY A 360 -0.25 18.16 -14.73
C GLY A 360 -0.54 19.63 -15.06
N GLN A 361 0.51 20.45 -14.93
CA GLN A 361 0.60 21.90 -15.14
C GLN A 361 0.06 22.79 -14.00
N LEU A 362 1.01 23.25 -13.18
CA LEU A 362 0.97 24.56 -12.53
C LEU A 362 0.74 25.65 -13.59
N ALA A 363 -0.51 26.10 -13.75
CA ALA A 363 -0.83 27.30 -14.53
C ALA A 363 -2.18 27.96 -14.15
N ASP A 364 -2.76 27.67 -12.98
CA ASP A 364 -3.88 28.48 -12.47
C ASP A 364 -3.49 29.19 -11.16
N PRO A 365 -3.09 30.47 -11.23
CA PRO A 365 -2.72 31.27 -10.04
C PRO A 365 -3.92 31.61 -9.13
N GLY A 366 -5.12 31.13 -9.42
CA GLY A 366 -6.33 31.40 -8.63
C GLY A 366 -6.62 30.46 -7.46
N LEU A 367 -5.88 29.34 -7.31
CA LEU A 367 -6.15 28.32 -6.28
C LEU A 367 -4.96 28.19 -5.31
N PHE A 368 -4.74 29.23 -4.51
CA PHE A 368 -3.83 29.15 -3.37
C PHE A 368 -4.52 28.41 -2.22
N VAL A 369 -3.95 27.29 -1.79
CA VAL A 369 -4.37 26.63 -0.54
C VAL A 369 -3.18 26.70 0.41
N SER A 370 -3.38 27.37 1.53
CA SER A 370 -2.34 27.51 2.56
C SER A 370 -2.28 26.26 3.45
N CYS A 371 -1.16 26.06 4.14
CA CYS A 371 -1.09 25.02 5.17
C CYS A 371 -2.17 25.22 6.26
N ASP A 372 -2.59 26.47 6.50
CA ASP A 372 -3.64 26.79 7.47
C ASP A 372 -5.02 26.35 6.96
N ASP A 373 -5.29 26.48 5.65
CA ASP A 373 -6.50 25.92 5.04
C ASP A 373 -6.51 24.39 5.10
N LEU A 374 -5.32 23.77 5.01
CA LEU A 374 -5.14 22.32 5.15
C LEU A 374 -5.21 21.84 6.60
N VAL A 375 -4.98 22.67 7.61
CA VAL A 375 -4.91 22.25 9.03
C VAL A 375 -6.13 22.71 9.82
N TRP A 376 -6.68 23.88 9.50
CA TRP A 376 -7.77 24.53 10.24
C TRP A 376 -8.99 24.77 9.40
N GLY A 377 -8.88 24.71 8.08
CA GLY A 377 -9.98 24.96 7.20
C GLY A 377 -10.35 26.43 7.11
N GLY A 378 -10.20 27.00 5.93
CA GLY A 378 -10.45 28.42 5.72
C GLY A 378 -11.84 28.84 6.21
N VAL A 379 -11.89 29.62 7.29
CA VAL A 379 -13.01 30.52 7.51
C VAL A 379 -12.81 31.64 6.50
N VAL A 380 -13.40 31.48 5.33
CA VAL A 380 -13.67 32.62 4.45
C VAL A 380 -14.84 33.36 5.10
N GLU A 381 -14.58 34.52 5.69
CA GLU A 381 -15.65 35.50 6.00
C GLU A 381 -16.29 36.04 4.71
#